data_AF-A0A646IFQ1-F1
#
_entry.id   AF-A0A646IFQ1-F1
#
_cell.length_a   1.000
_cell.length_b   1.000
_cell.length_c   1.000
_cell.angle_alpha   90.00
_cell.angle_beta   90.00
_cell.angle_gamma   90.00
#
_symmetry.space_group_name_H-M   'P 1'
#
loop_
_entity.id
_entity.type
_entity.pdbx_description
1 polymer ?
#
loop_
_entity_poly.entity_id
_entity_poly.type
_entity_poly.pdbx_seq_one_letter_code
_entity_poly.pdbx_strand_id
1 'polypeptide(L)'
;VVAVGVNCCRPEDVGPAVESAASVTGLPVVAYPNSGEVWDPGRGRWTGSPTLRPEAVAQWVRAGARLIGGCCRVDAARLAPLAAAVRAAAPEA
;
A
#
# COMPACT_ATOMS: atom_id res chain seq x y z
N VAL A 1 0.18 -17.54 12.32
CA VAL A 1 0.21 -16.31 11.49
C VAL A 1 -1.02 -16.32 10.62
N VAL A 2 -1.81 -15.24 10.58
CA VAL A 2 -3.10 -15.19 9.83
C VAL A 2 -3.03 -14.34 8.56
N ALA A 3 -1.98 -13.53 8.40
CA ALA A 3 -1.70 -12.71 7.23
C ALA A 3 -0.20 -12.40 7.18
N VAL A 4 0.30 -12.08 6.00
CA VAL A 4 1.66 -11.55 5.76
C VAL A 4 1.56 -10.20 5.06
N GLY A 5 2.62 -9.41 4.99
CA GLY A 5 2.48 -8.09 4.37
C GLY A 5 3.78 -7.35 4.08
N VAL A 6 3.60 -6.22 3.40
CA VAL A 6 4.65 -5.28 3.03
C VAL A 6 4.29 -3.88 3.53
N ASN A 7 5.27 -3.17 4.07
CA ASN A 7 5.08 -1.82 4.56
C ASN A 7 6.29 -0.93 4.34
N CYS A 8 6.06 0.39 4.39
CA CYS A 8 7.09 1.43 4.30
C CYS A 8 7.98 1.38 3.03
N CYS A 9 7.68 0.50 2.08
CA CYS A 9 8.19 0.56 0.71
C CYS A 9 7.53 1.71 -0.07
N ARG A 10 8.02 1.97 -1.28
CA ARG A 10 7.39 2.94 -2.16
C ARG A 10 6.09 2.35 -2.75
N PRO A 11 5.11 3.19 -3.13
CA PRO A 11 3.85 2.70 -3.70
C PRO A 11 4.02 1.76 -4.90
N GLU A 12 5.03 1.98 -5.75
CA GLU A 12 5.33 1.12 -6.90
C GLU A 12 5.77 -0.31 -6.54
N ASP A 13 6.36 -0.50 -5.36
CA ASP A 13 6.88 -1.80 -4.92
C ASP A 13 5.77 -2.72 -4.38
N VAL A 14 4.60 -2.16 -4.04
CA VAL A 14 3.52 -2.90 -3.37
C VAL A 14 2.96 -4.01 -4.26
N GLY A 15 2.73 -3.73 -5.55
CA GLY A 15 2.13 -4.70 -6.47
C GLY A 15 2.92 -6.01 -6.55
N PRO A 16 4.21 -5.96 -6.96
CA PRO A 16 5.08 -7.14 -7.01
C PRO A 16 5.23 -7.85 -5.66
N ALA A 17 5.33 -7.09 -4.56
CA ALA A 17 5.45 -7.67 -3.23
C ALA A 17 4.19 -8.41 -2.78
N VAL A 18 3.01 -7.86 -3.07
CA VAL A 18 1.72 -8.49 -2.77
C VAL A 18 1.55 -9.77 -3.57
N GLU A 19 1.84 -9.75 -4.87
CA GLU A 19 1.74 -10.92 -5.74
C GLU A 19 2.69 -12.04 -5.29
N SER A 20 3.93 -11.69 -4.94
CA SER A 20 4.91 -12.64 -4.42
C SER A 20 4.46 -13.25 -3.08
N ALA A 21 3.96 -12.42 -2.16
CA ALA A 21 3.50 -12.90 -0.86
C ALA A 21 2.25 -13.80 -0.98
N ALA A 22 1.29 -13.40 -1.81
CA ALA A 22 0.06 -14.17 -2.03
C ALA A 22 0.35 -15.53 -2.69
N SER A 23 1.20 -15.55 -3.72
CA SER A 23 1.53 -16.79 -4.45
C SER A 23 2.31 -17.81 -3.62
N VAL A 24 3.23 -17.36 -2.76
CA VAL A 24 4.05 -18.26 -1.94
C VAL A 24 3.31 -18.77 -0.70
N THR A 25 2.49 -17.92 -0.08
CA THR A 25 1.90 -18.24 1.23
C THR A 25 0.45 -18.70 1.17
N GLY A 26 -0.30 -18.30 0.14
CA GLY A 26 -1.76 -18.47 0.09
C GLY A 26 -2.52 -17.68 1.17
N LEU A 27 -1.84 -16.85 1.96
CA LEU A 27 -2.44 -16.05 3.03
C LEU A 27 -2.91 -14.69 2.51
N PRO A 28 -3.91 -14.06 3.16
CA PRO A 28 -4.24 -12.65 2.92
C PRO A 28 -3.01 -11.74 3.08
N VAL A 29 -2.87 -10.77 2.18
CA VAL A 29 -1.74 -9.82 2.22
C VAL A 29 -2.14 -8.45 2.78
N VAL A 30 -1.33 -7.92 3.69
CA VAL A 30 -1.41 -6.55 4.22
C VAL A 30 -0.47 -5.63 3.42
N ALA A 31 -0.95 -4.49 2.95
CA ALA A 31 -0.18 -3.51 2.18
C ALA A 31 -0.34 -2.11 2.75
N TYR A 32 0.75 -1.50 3.24
CA TYR A 32 0.72 -0.13 3.77
C TYR A 32 2.03 0.61 3.46
N PRO A 33 2.19 1.13 2.22
CA PRO A 33 3.41 1.80 1.77
C PRO A 33 3.58 3.18 2.42
N ASN A 34 4.75 3.78 2.22
CA ASN A 34 4.94 5.21 2.47
C ASN A 34 4.23 6.05 1.39
N SER A 35 4.28 7.38 1.52
CA SER A 35 3.66 8.30 0.55
C SER A 35 4.33 8.33 -0.83
N GLY A 36 5.53 7.77 -0.97
CA GLY A 36 6.44 7.92 -2.13
C GLY A 36 7.55 8.96 -1.91
N GLU A 37 7.43 9.81 -0.89
CA GLU A 37 8.49 10.73 -0.50
C GLU A 37 9.69 9.96 0.08
N VAL A 38 10.89 10.55 -0.03
CA VAL A 38 12.14 9.93 0.44
C VAL A 38 12.72 10.76 1.57
N TRP A 39 13.08 10.09 2.67
CA TRP A 39 13.81 10.71 3.76
C TRP A 39 15.26 11.01 3.35
N ASP A 40 15.65 12.28 3.40
CA ASP A 40 17.03 12.74 3.22
C ASP A 40 17.67 12.90 4.62
N PRO A 41 18.55 11.97 5.04
CA PRO A 41 19.19 12.04 6.35
C PRO A 41 20.20 13.18 6.46
N GLY A 42 20.82 13.61 5.35
CA GLY A 42 21.77 14.72 5.35
C GLY A 42 21.10 16.06 5.57
N ARG A 43 19.82 16.17 5.19
CA ARG A 43 19.00 17.37 5.37
C ARG A 43 17.97 17.25 6.50
N GLY A 44 17.85 16.09 7.14
CA GLY A 44 16.88 15.81 8.19
C GLY A 44 15.43 16.06 7.78
N ARG A 45 15.08 15.83 6.51
CA ARG A 45 13.72 16.09 6.00
C ARG A 45 13.28 15.14 4.90
N TRP A 46 11.98 15.05 4.71
CA TRP A 46 11.37 14.40 3.55
C TRP A 46 11.53 15.25 2.29
N THR A 47 11.73 14.59 1.16
CA THR A 47 11.89 15.20 -0.16
C THR A 47 11.07 14.46 -1.22
N GLY A 48 10.84 15.12 -2.36
CA GLY A 48 10.01 14.61 -3.44
C GLY A 48 8.54 14.97 -3.26
N SER A 49 7.68 14.33 -4.05
CA SER A 49 6.24 14.50 -3.98
C SER A 49 5.57 13.15 -3.75
N PRO A 50 4.45 13.11 -3.02
CA PRO A 50 3.73 11.86 -2.81
C PRO A 50 3.32 11.23 -4.14
N THR A 51 3.61 9.93 -4.30
CA THR A 51 3.23 9.10 -5.46
C THR A 51 2.14 8.08 -5.10
N LEU A 52 1.75 7.99 -3.83
CA LEU A 52 0.63 7.14 -3.42
C LEU A 52 -0.67 7.69 -4.01
N ARG A 53 -1.37 6.83 -4.75
CA ARG A 53 -2.52 7.16 -5.59
C ARG A 53 -3.61 6.08 -5.41
N PRO A 54 -4.90 6.44 -5.22
CA PRO A 54 -5.98 5.47 -5.03
C PRO A 54 -6.13 4.46 -6.17
N GLU A 55 -5.73 4.81 -7.38
CA GLU A 55 -5.82 3.97 -8.58
C GLU A 55 -4.99 2.68 -8.45
N ALA A 56 -3.93 2.70 -7.65
CA ALA A 56 -3.10 1.52 -7.38
C ALA A 56 -3.82 0.46 -6.54
N VAL A 57 -4.83 0.85 -5.74
CA VAL A 57 -5.55 -0.04 -4.82
C VAL A 57 -6.21 -1.20 -5.55
N ALA A 58 -6.82 -0.94 -6.71
CA ALA A 58 -7.50 -1.98 -7.49
C ALA A 58 -6.51 -3.07 -7.96
N GLN A 59 -5.27 -2.69 -8.29
CA GLN A 59 -4.21 -3.64 -8.62
C GLN A 59 -3.82 -4.48 -7.40
N TRP A 60 -3.65 -3.85 -6.24
CA TRP A 60 -3.25 -4.55 -5.02
C TRP A 60 -4.30 -5.57 -4.57
N VAL A 61 -5.59 -5.19 -4.62
CA VAL A 61 -6.69 -6.10 -4.28
C VAL A 61 -6.70 -7.32 -5.21
N ARG A 62 -6.57 -7.09 -6.53
CA ARG A 62 -6.45 -8.16 -7.54
C ARG A 62 -5.24 -9.07 -7.30
N ALA A 63 -4.12 -8.50 -6.84
CA ALA A 63 -2.90 -9.25 -6.54
C ALA A 63 -2.96 -10.06 -5.23
N GLY A 64 -4.00 -9.87 -4.39
CA GLY A 64 -4.18 -10.62 -3.14
C GLY A 64 -4.16 -9.79 -1.86
N ALA A 65 -4.04 -8.46 -1.95
CA ALA A 65 -4.16 -7.60 -0.78
C ALA A 65 -5.59 -7.63 -0.23
N ARG A 66 -5.70 -7.69 1.11
CA ARG A 66 -6.98 -7.69 1.85
C ARG A 66 -7.02 -6.64 2.95
N LEU A 67 -5.87 -6.13 3.37
CA LEU A 67 -5.76 -5.03 4.32
C LEU A 67 -4.87 -3.97 3.70
N ILE A 68 -5.40 -2.76 3.50
CA ILE A 68 -4.69 -1.66 2.84
C ILE A 68 -4.66 -0.45 3.77
N GLY A 69 -3.47 0.14 3.93
CA GLY A 69 -3.25 1.29 4.80
C GLY A 69 -2.12 2.19 4.30
N GLY A 70 -1.52 2.92 5.23
CA GLY A 70 -0.41 3.83 4.96
C GLY A 70 0.61 3.83 6.10
N CYS A 71 1.87 4.08 5.74
CA CYS A 71 2.98 4.17 6.68
C CYS A 71 3.51 5.60 6.72
N CYS A 72 4.81 5.83 6.47
CA CYS A 72 5.38 7.17 6.52
C CYS A 72 4.67 8.14 5.58
N ARG A 73 4.33 9.33 6.11
CA ARG A 73 3.76 10.46 5.36
C ARG A 73 2.39 10.19 4.74
N VAL A 74 1.68 9.17 5.22
CA VAL A 74 0.29 8.90 4.84
C VAL A 74 -0.60 9.27 6.02
N ASP A 75 -1.30 10.39 5.90
CA ASP A 75 -2.25 10.87 6.89
C ASP A 75 -3.69 10.45 6.56
N ALA A 76 -4.64 10.85 7.41
CA ALA A 76 -6.06 10.54 7.21
C ALA A 76 -6.61 11.12 5.89
N ALA A 77 -6.16 12.30 5.48
CA ALA A 77 -6.58 12.94 4.23
C ALA A 77 -6.15 12.11 3.02
N ARG A 78 -4.95 11.53 3.06
CA ARG A 78 -4.45 10.61 2.04
C ARG A 78 -5.12 9.24 2.12
N LEU A 79 -5.43 8.72 3.31
CA LEU A 79 -6.11 7.43 3.48
C LEU A 79 -7.56 7.42 3.00
N ALA A 80 -8.30 8.53 3.18
CA ALA A 80 -9.71 8.61 2.82
C ALA A 80 -10.03 8.14 1.38
N PRO A 81 -9.34 8.63 0.33
CA PRO A 81 -9.58 8.16 -1.03
C PRO A 81 -9.10 6.72 -1.27
N LEU A 82 -8.06 6.24 -0.56
CA LEU A 82 -7.67 4.82 -0.61
C LEU A 82 -8.78 3.93 -0.05
N ALA A 83 -9.37 4.30 1.10
CA ALA A 83 -10.47 3.55 1.70
C ALA A 83 -11.71 3.50 0.79
N ALA A 84 -11.98 4.58 0.03
CA ALA A 84 -13.02 4.57 -0.99
C ALA A 84 -12.70 3.59 -2.13
N ALA A 85 -11.45 3.60 -2.62
CA ALA A 85 -11.01 2.66 -3.65
C ALA A 85 -11.05 1.20 -3.18
N VAL A 86 -10.74 0.91 -1.91
CA VAL A 86 -10.86 -0.44 -1.33
C VAL A 86 -12.32 -0.90 -1.38
N ARG A 87 -13.26 -0.06 -0.97
CA ARG A 87 -14.70 -0.37 -1.01
C ARG A 87 -15.19 -0.62 -2.45
N ALA A 88 -14.67 0.13 -3.42
CA ALA A 88 -15.03 -0.04 -4.83
C ALA A 88 -14.39 -1.27 -5.48
N ALA A 89 -13.22 -1.70 -4.99
CA ALA A 89 -12.49 -2.86 -5.52
C ALA A 89 -12.82 -4.18 -4.81
N ALA A 90 -13.52 -4.15 -3.68
CA ALA A 90 -13.97 -5.33 -2.99
C ALA A 90 -14.96 -6.11 -3.90
N PRO A 91 -14.78 -7.42 -4.08
CA PRO A 91 -15.81 -8.24 -4.74
C PRO A 91 -17.13 -8.11 -3.98
N GLU A 92 -18.27 -8.12 -4.68
CA GLU A 92 -19.56 -8.38 -4.04
C GLU A 92 -19.47 -9.72 -3.29
N ALA A 93 -19.89 -9.71 -2.02
CA ALA A 93 -19.82 -10.86 -1.12
C ALA A 93 -20.89 -11.90 -1.46
#